data_AF-A0A0D2K1H1-F1
#
_entry.id   AF-A0A0D2K1H1-F1
#
_cell.length_a   1.000
_cell.length_b   1.000
_cell.length_c   1.000
_cell.angle_alpha   90.00
_cell.angle_beta   90.00
_cell.angle_gamma   90.00
#
_symmetry.space_group_name_H-M   'P 1'
#
loop_
_entity.id
_entity.type
_entity.pdbx_description
1 polymer ?
#
loop_
_entity_poly.entity_id
_entity_poly.type
_entity_poly.pdbx_seq_one_letter_code
_entity_poly.pdbx_strand_id
1 'polypeptide(L)'
;MTSTLPVCERSEAKQAELNAQIQRLESHIHWLGQENEQLRAAAEAAEARGAAAAGGGGGGEGAAAAAAEAAAGELRTRVAAMESELRKSKRAEQKLQALVYRLRQDVAAAGRDPSAFDTLKDVRSLEYEVDYLTNKCKKYERLARQQAEAAGAGSARQAAPGAAAAPATGPAAAAGKAGTAGTAPAGARAVALADKENRA
;
A
#
# COMPACT_ATOMS: atom_id res chain seq x y z
N MET A 1 25.69 5.36 -33.74
CA MET A 1 26.59 4.96 -32.66
C MET A 1 25.95 5.34 -31.33
N THR A 2 25.18 4.43 -30.73
CA THR A 2 24.62 4.64 -29.39
C THR A 2 25.71 4.30 -28.38
N SER A 3 26.36 5.32 -27.84
CA SER A 3 27.30 5.17 -26.73
C SER A 3 26.52 4.70 -25.50
N THR A 4 26.44 3.39 -25.30
CA THR A 4 25.93 2.79 -24.07
C THR A 4 26.91 3.18 -22.96
N LEU A 5 26.51 4.14 -22.13
CA LEU A 5 27.27 4.55 -20.95
C LEU A 5 27.63 3.30 -20.12
N PRO A 6 28.86 3.19 -19.62
CA PRO A 6 29.28 2.09 -18.76
C PRO A 6 28.36 1.99 -17.53
N VAL A 7 28.23 0.77 -16.99
CA VAL A 7 27.30 0.42 -15.90
C VAL A 7 27.48 1.33 -14.69
N CYS A 8 28.72 1.68 -14.35
CA CYS A 8 29.04 2.60 -13.26
C CYS A 8 28.39 3.97 -13.49
N GLU A 9 28.58 4.59 -14.64
CA GLU A 9 28.01 5.92 -14.97
C GLU A 9 26.47 5.90 -14.99
N ARG A 10 25.87 4.82 -15.52
CA ARG A 10 24.39 4.65 -15.49
C ARG A 10 23.87 4.50 -14.07
N SER A 11 24.59 3.77 -13.22
CA SER A 11 24.22 3.57 -11.82
C SER A 11 24.38 4.85 -11.00
N GLU A 12 25.43 5.64 -11.26
CA GLU A 12 25.67 6.94 -10.61
C GLU A 12 24.59 7.95 -10.99
N ALA A 13 24.25 8.03 -12.29
CA ALA A 13 23.14 8.86 -12.76
C ALA A 13 21.82 8.46 -12.08
N LYS A 14 21.56 7.15 -11.94
CA LYS A 14 20.34 6.68 -11.27
C LYS A 14 20.37 6.93 -9.76
N GLN A 15 21.51 6.77 -9.10
CA GLN A 15 21.66 7.15 -7.68
C GLN A 15 21.42 8.65 -7.48
N ALA A 16 21.95 9.49 -8.36
CA ALA A 16 21.72 10.94 -8.29
C ALA A 16 20.24 11.29 -8.47
N GLU A 17 19.55 10.66 -9.42
CA GLU A 17 18.10 10.84 -9.63
C GLU A 17 17.29 10.42 -8.39
N LEU A 18 17.58 9.26 -7.82
CA LEU A 18 16.91 8.75 -6.62
C LEU A 18 17.19 9.64 -5.39
N ASN A 19 18.42 10.11 -5.22
CA ASN A 19 18.79 11.03 -4.14
C ASN A 19 18.07 12.38 -4.28
N ALA A 20 17.94 12.91 -5.50
CA ALA A 20 17.17 14.13 -5.73
C ALA A 20 15.66 13.95 -5.45
N GLN A 21 15.12 12.75 -5.65
CA GLN A 21 13.76 12.43 -5.23
C GLN A 21 13.63 12.31 -3.71
N ILE A 22 14.61 11.68 -3.04
CA ILE A 22 14.67 11.59 -1.56
C ILE A 22 14.70 13.00 -0.96
N GLN A 23 15.59 13.88 -1.41
CA GLN A 23 15.67 15.26 -0.90
C GLN A 23 14.37 16.04 -1.07
N ARG A 24 13.67 15.85 -2.21
CA ARG A 24 12.33 16.44 -2.41
C ARG A 24 11.33 15.91 -1.41
N LEU A 25 11.30 14.60 -1.17
CA LEU A 25 10.41 14.00 -0.17
C LEU A 25 10.75 14.45 1.25
N GLU A 26 12.04 14.53 1.63
CA GLU A 26 12.48 15.03 2.93
C GLU A 26 12.01 16.47 3.16
N SER A 27 12.17 17.35 2.16
CA SER A 27 11.66 18.73 2.23
C SER A 27 10.14 18.78 2.39
N HIS A 28 9.42 17.90 1.69
CA HIS A 28 7.97 17.82 1.75
C HIS A 28 7.48 17.26 3.09
N ILE A 29 8.15 16.23 3.63
CA ILE A 29 7.90 15.66 4.97
C ILE A 29 8.14 16.71 6.04
N HIS A 30 9.20 17.51 5.91
CA HIS A 30 9.48 18.60 6.84
C HIS A 30 8.36 19.65 6.82
N TRP A 31 7.95 20.08 5.63
CA TRP A 31 6.84 21.02 5.46
C TRP A 31 5.51 20.48 6.01
N LEU A 32 5.14 19.25 5.64
CA LEU A 32 3.95 18.57 6.17
C LEU A 32 4.00 18.45 7.70
N GLY A 33 5.18 18.17 8.26
CA GLY A 33 5.38 18.09 9.71
C GLY A 33 5.10 19.43 10.40
N GLN A 34 5.64 20.52 9.87
CA GLN A 34 5.41 21.87 10.39
C GLN A 34 3.94 22.30 10.27
N GLU A 35 3.30 22.06 9.12
CA GLU A 35 1.88 22.41 8.95
C GLU A 35 0.99 21.57 9.88
N ASN A 36 1.31 20.28 10.09
CA ASN A 36 0.56 19.44 11.01
C ASN A 36 0.67 19.93 12.45
N GLU A 37 1.86 20.35 12.88
CA GLU A 37 2.09 20.92 14.21
C GLU A 37 1.31 22.23 14.41
N GLN A 38 1.30 23.11 13.39
CA GLN A 38 0.52 24.35 13.41
C GLN A 38 -0.99 24.08 13.46
N LEU A 39 -1.49 23.12 12.67
CA LEU A 39 -2.91 22.76 12.65
C LEU A 39 -3.36 22.09 13.96
N ARG A 40 -2.50 21.27 14.59
CA ARG A 40 -2.77 20.71 15.91
C ARG A 40 -2.85 21.79 16.98
N ALA A 41 -1.89 22.72 17.01
CA ALA A 41 -1.93 23.85 17.93
C ALA A 41 -3.17 24.74 17.70
N ALA A 42 -3.59 24.92 16.45
CA ALA A 42 -4.82 25.65 16.10
C ALA A 42 -6.09 24.91 16.56
N ALA A 43 -6.14 23.58 16.41
CA ALA A 43 -7.25 22.76 16.88
C ALA A 43 -7.38 22.80 18.41
N GLU A 44 -6.27 22.62 19.14
CA GLU A 44 -6.23 22.71 20.61
C GLU A 44 -6.65 24.12 21.09
N ALA A 45 -6.20 25.18 20.43
CA ALA A 45 -6.59 26.55 20.75
C ALA A 45 -8.06 26.85 20.40
N ALA A 46 -8.65 26.18 19.41
CA ALA A 46 -10.07 26.30 19.07
C ALA A 46 -10.95 25.56 20.11
N GLU A 47 -10.52 24.37 20.54
CA GLU A 47 -11.18 23.60 21.60
C GLU A 47 -11.16 24.34 22.95
N ALA A 48 -10.01 24.91 23.34
CA ALA A 48 -9.90 25.70 24.56
C ALA A 48 -10.81 26.93 24.55
N ARG A 49 -10.97 27.59 23.38
CA ARG A 49 -11.89 28.72 23.19
C ARG A 49 -13.35 28.29 23.24
N GLY A 50 -13.70 27.15 22.65
CA GLY A 50 -15.04 26.57 22.73
C GLY A 50 -15.43 26.20 24.16
N ALA A 51 -14.51 25.60 24.92
CA ALA A 51 -14.72 25.26 26.32
C ALA A 51 -14.91 26.50 27.22
N ALA A 52 -14.16 27.58 26.98
CA ALA A 52 -14.33 28.85 27.69
C ALA A 52 -15.67 29.53 27.38
N ALA A 53 -16.14 29.45 26.12
CA ALA A 53 -17.43 30.00 25.70
C ALA A 53 -18.64 29.20 26.23
N ALA A 54 -18.47 27.89 26.46
CA ALA A 54 -19.51 27.03 27.04
C ALA A 54 -19.66 27.16 28.57
N GLY A 55 -18.66 27.76 29.24
CA GLY A 55 -18.69 28.04 30.69
C GLY A 55 -19.34 29.38 31.08
N GLY A 56 -19.57 30.26 30.11
CA GLY A 56 -20.44 31.43 30.26
C GLY A 56 -21.91 30.99 30.23
N GLY A 57 -22.76 31.55 31.09
CA GLY A 57 -24.15 31.15 31.27
C GLY A 57 -25.15 32.11 30.61
N GLY A 58 -25.00 32.43 29.33
CA GLY A 58 -25.84 33.38 28.58
C GLY A 58 -26.44 32.76 27.31
N GLY A 59 -27.76 32.84 27.16
CA GLY A 59 -28.57 32.14 26.13
C GLY A 59 -28.28 32.41 24.63
N GLY A 60 -27.20 33.14 24.29
CA GLY A 60 -26.67 33.25 22.92
C GLY A 60 -25.43 32.40 22.64
N GLU A 61 -24.83 31.77 23.66
CA GLU A 61 -23.54 31.07 23.57
C GLU A 61 -23.62 29.69 22.91
N GLY A 62 -24.81 29.07 22.84
CA GLY A 62 -24.98 27.75 22.22
C GLY A 62 -24.67 27.72 20.70
N ALA A 63 -25.00 28.80 19.99
CA ALA A 63 -24.69 28.91 18.55
C ALA A 63 -23.18 29.14 18.31
N ALA A 64 -22.54 29.92 19.19
CA ALA A 64 -21.11 30.17 19.13
C ALA A 64 -20.29 28.92 19.51
N ALA A 65 -20.73 28.17 20.52
CA ALA A 65 -20.13 26.90 20.92
C ALA A 65 -20.29 25.82 19.83
N ALA A 66 -21.45 25.73 19.18
CA ALA A 66 -21.66 24.81 18.06
C ALA A 66 -20.79 25.16 16.84
N ALA A 67 -20.64 26.46 16.52
CA ALA A 67 -19.74 26.91 15.45
C ALA A 67 -18.27 26.64 15.76
N ALA A 68 -17.86 26.81 17.03
CA ALA A 68 -16.49 26.50 17.48
C ALA A 68 -16.20 24.99 17.42
N GLU A 69 -17.14 24.13 17.81
CA GLU A 69 -16.97 22.68 17.72
C GLU A 69 -16.95 22.19 16.26
N ALA A 70 -17.75 22.79 15.38
CA ALA A 70 -17.69 22.51 13.94
C ALA A 70 -16.33 22.87 13.35
N ALA A 71 -15.79 24.06 13.67
CA ALA A 71 -14.46 24.49 13.24
C ALA A 71 -13.34 23.60 13.81
N ALA A 72 -13.44 23.18 15.08
CA ALA A 72 -12.51 22.21 15.67
C ALA A 72 -12.57 20.86 14.95
N GLY A 73 -13.77 20.37 14.63
CA GLY A 73 -13.97 19.13 13.87
C GLY A 73 -13.35 19.15 12.47
N GLU A 74 -13.48 20.27 11.75
CA GLU A 74 -12.82 20.48 10.46
C GLU A 74 -11.30 20.46 10.58
N LEU A 75 -10.74 21.13 11.59
CA LEU A 75 -9.30 21.13 11.87
C LEU A 75 -8.79 19.72 12.21
N ARG A 76 -9.50 18.96 13.05
CA ARG A 76 -9.14 17.56 13.37
C ARG A 76 -9.10 16.68 12.11
N THR A 77 -10.07 16.85 11.22
CA THR A 77 -10.13 16.09 9.96
C THR A 77 -8.96 16.44 9.04
N ARG A 78 -8.61 17.74 8.94
CA ARG A 78 -7.44 18.18 8.18
C ARG A 78 -6.14 17.66 8.77
N VAL A 79 -5.98 17.66 10.09
CA VAL A 79 -4.83 17.05 10.79
C VAL A 79 -4.72 15.57 10.43
N ALA A 80 -5.82 14.81 10.52
CA ALA A 80 -5.82 13.38 10.22
C ALA A 80 -5.46 13.09 8.75
N ALA A 81 -5.94 13.92 7.81
CA ALA A 81 -5.58 13.82 6.40
C ALA A 81 -4.07 14.07 6.19
N MET A 82 -3.54 15.14 6.76
CA MET A 82 -2.12 15.51 6.68
C MET A 82 -1.21 14.46 7.34
N GLU A 83 -1.63 13.84 8.45
CA GLU A 83 -0.89 12.73 9.07
C GLU A 83 -0.88 11.48 8.20
N SER A 84 -1.96 11.22 7.45
CA SER A 84 -2.02 10.13 6.49
C SER A 84 -1.03 10.36 5.36
N GLU A 85 -0.99 11.58 4.81
CA GLU A 85 -0.04 11.99 3.78
C GLU A 85 1.41 11.92 4.27
N LEU A 86 1.69 12.44 5.47
CA LEU A 86 3.02 12.33 6.10
C LEU A 86 3.49 10.88 6.20
N ARG A 87 2.61 9.96 6.62
CA ARG A 87 2.92 8.52 6.68
C ARG A 87 3.16 7.92 5.30
N LYS A 88 2.42 8.34 4.27
CA LYS A 88 2.65 7.90 2.88
C LYS A 88 4.00 8.39 2.37
N SER A 89 4.32 9.67 2.56
CA SER A 89 5.58 10.28 2.14
C SER A 89 6.79 9.64 2.81
N LYS A 90 6.72 9.39 4.13
CA LYS A 90 7.77 8.65 4.86
C LYS A 90 7.99 7.23 4.33
N ARG A 91 6.92 6.51 4.01
CA ARG A 91 7.05 5.17 3.39
C ARG A 91 7.66 5.25 1.98
N ALA A 92 7.35 6.29 1.21
CA ALA A 92 7.95 6.50 -0.11
C ALA A 92 9.46 6.79 0.01
N GLU A 93 9.85 7.65 0.96
CA GLU A 93 11.26 7.94 1.27
C GLU A 93 12.04 6.67 1.64
N GLN A 94 11.53 5.87 2.58
CA GLN A 94 12.16 4.61 3.00
C GLN A 94 12.33 3.63 1.84
N LYS A 95 11.35 3.56 0.92
CA LYS A 95 11.44 2.73 -0.29
C LYS A 95 12.56 3.21 -1.22
N LEU A 96 12.67 4.53 -1.45
CA LEU A 96 13.73 5.08 -2.28
C LEU A 96 15.11 4.86 -1.66
N GLN A 97 15.25 5.05 -0.35
CA GLN A 97 16.49 4.75 0.38
C GLN A 97 16.89 3.28 0.24
N ALA A 98 15.94 2.36 0.37
CA ALA A 98 16.19 0.93 0.16
C ALA A 98 16.63 0.61 -1.28
N LEU A 99 16.02 1.27 -2.28
CA LEU A 99 16.41 1.11 -3.68
C LEU A 99 17.83 1.63 -3.94
N VAL A 100 18.21 2.79 -3.38
CA VAL A 100 19.58 3.32 -3.49
C VAL A 100 20.59 2.38 -2.84
N TYR A 101 20.29 1.90 -1.64
CA TYR A 101 21.15 0.95 -0.93
C TYR A 101 21.35 -0.33 -1.76
N ARG A 102 20.27 -0.89 -2.30
CA ARG A 102 20.33 -2.11 -3.11
C ARG A 102 21.07 -1.91 -4.42
N LEU A 103 20.84 -0.79 -5.11
CA LEU A 103 21.58 -0.44 -6.33
C LEU A 103 23.08 -0.34 -6.06
N ARG A 104 23.50 0.22 -4.92
CA ARG A 104 24.91 0.25 -4.51
C ARG A 104 25.47 -1.16 -4.30
N GLN A 105 24.71 -2.05 -3.67
CA GLN A 105 25.11 -3.45 -3.49
C GLN A 105 25.21 -4.19 -4.82
N ASP A 106 24.25 -4.01 -5.72
CA ASP A 106 24.23 -4.70 -7.02
C ASP A 106 25.41 -4.21 -7.90
N VAL A 107 25.77 -2.92 -7.85
CA VAL A 107 26.99 -2.40 -8.50
C VAL A 107 28.26 -2.96 -7.86
N ALA A 108 28.30 -3.06 -6.53
CA ALA A 108 29.43 -3.65 -5.84
C ALA A 108 29.60 -5.15 -6.14
N ALA A 109 28.49 -5.87 -6.34
CA ALA A 109 28.48 -7.29 -6.67
C ALA A 109 28.80 -7.57 -8.15
N ALA A 110 28.28 -6.77 -9.08
CA ALA A 110 28.55 -6.89 -10.52
C ALA A 110 29.94 -6.35 -10.93
N GLY A 111 30.48 -5.40 -10.16
CA GLY A 111 31.70 -4.70 -10.52
C GLY A 111 31.56 -3.90 -11.81
N ARG A 112 32.55 -4.00 -12.70
CA ARG A 112 32.56 -3.34 -14.02
C ARG A 112 31.96 -4.19 -15.13
N ASP A 113 31.52 -5.42 -14.85
CA ASP A 113 30.99 -6.34 -15.85
C ASP A 113 29.49 -6.05 -16.12
N PRO A 114 29.12 -5.59 -17.33
CA PRO A 114 27.73 -5.34 -17.68
C PRO A 114 26.86 -6.59 -17.71
N SER A 115 27.42 -7.74 -18.08
CA SER A 115 26.66 -8.99 -18.20
C SER A 115 26.26 -9.55 -16.84
N ALA A 116 27.13 -9.43 -15.84
CA ALA A 116 26.83 -9.74 -14.45
C ALA A 116 25.73 -8.81 -13.89
N PHE A 117 25.75 -7.53 -14.25
CA PHE A 117 24.73 -6.56 -13.83
C PHE A 117 23.36 -6.86 -14.46
N ASP A 118 23.31 -7.20 -15.74
CA ASP A 118 22.06 -7.61 -16.41
C ASP A 118 21.49 -8.90 -15.81
N THR A 119 22.34 -9.87 -15.47
CA THR A 119 21.92 -11.09 -14.78
C THR A 119 21.32 -10.79 -13.40
N LEU A 120 21.94 -9.88 -12.64
CA LEU A 120 21.39 -9.42 -11.36
C LEU A 120 20.03 -8.75 -11.53
N LYS A 121 19.86 -7.93 -12.56
CA LYS A 121 18.56 -7.31 -12.86
C LYS A 121 17.47 -8.34 -13.12
N ASP A 122 17.77 -9.40 -13.86
CA ASP A 122 16.82 -10.49 -14.14
C ASP A 122 16.47 -11.26 -12.85
N VAL A 123 17.47 -11.58 -12.02
CA VAL A 123 17.26 -12.18 -10.71
C VAL A 123 16.36 -11.30 -9.84
N ARG A 124 16.56 -9.98 -9.84
CA ARG A 124 15.70 -9.05 -9.09
C ARG A 124 14.28 -8.98 -9.63
N SER A 125 14.10 -9.07 -10.95
CA SER A 125 12.76 -9.15 -11.55
C SER A 125 12.00 -10.37 -11.04
N LEU A 126 12.67 -11.53 -10.98
CA LEU A 126 12.08 -12.76 -10.47
C LEU A 126 11.78 -12.68 -8.97
N GLU A 127 12.67 -12.12 -8.15
CA GLU A 127 12.40 -11.89 -6.73
C GLU A 127 11.15 -11.02 -6.51
N TYR A 128 11.01 -9.94 -7.29
CA TYR A 128 9.82 -9.09 -7.24
C TYR A 128 8.55 -9.86 -7.61
N GLU A 129 8.60 -10.68 -8.66
CA GLU A 129 7.46 -11.50 -9.07
C GLU A 129 7.05 -12.50 -7.99
N VAL A 130 8.01 -13.17 -7.35
CA VAL A 130 7.75 -14.09 -6.24
C VAL A 130 7.11 -13.36 -5.07
N ASP A 131 7.63 -12.19 -4.67
CA ASP A 131 7.04 -11.39 -3.60
C ASP A 131 5.63 -10.89 -3.94
N TYR A 132 5.43 -10.45 -5.18
CA TYR A 132 4.14 -9.98 -5.69
C TYR A 132 3.09 -11.10 -5.66
N LEU A 133 3.44 -12.27 -6.18
CA LEU A 133 2.57 -13.45 -6.15
C LEU A 133 2.30 -13.91 -4.72
N THR A 134 3.30 -13.90 -3.85
CA THR A 134 3.15 -14.24 -2.44
C THR A 134 2.16 -13.30 -1.75
N ASN A 135 2.25 -11.99 -2.00
CA ASN A 135 1.31 -11.01 -1.46
C ASN A 135 -0.11 -11.18 -2.02
N LYS A 136 -0.25 -11.52 -3.30
CA LYS A 136 -1.55 -11.87 -3.89
C LYS A 136 -2.15 -13.10 -3.24
N CYS A 137 -1.37 -14.16 -3.06
CA CYS A 137 -1.82 -15.38 -2.39
C CYS A 137 -2.30 -15.08 -0.97
N LYS A 138 -1.52 -14.33 -0.17
CA LYS A 138 -1.92 -13.91 1.18
C LYS A 138 -3.22 -13.08 1.19
N LYS A 139 -3.40 -12.20 0.20
CA LYS A 139 -4.63 -11.41 0.04
C LYS A 139 -5.82 -12.32 -0.27
N TYR A 140 -5.68 -13.24 -1.22
CA TYR A 140 -6.73 -14.19 -1.56
C TYR A 140 -7.05 -15.14 -0.41
N GLU A 141 -6.05 -15.59 0.34
CA GLU A 141 -6.24 -16.40 1.53
C GLU A 141 -7.04 -15.64 2.60
N ARG A 142 -6.72 -14.35 2.84
CA ARG A 142 -7.48 -13.52 3.76
C ARG A 142 -8.93 -13.32 3.30
N LEU A 143 -9.15 -13.08 2.01
CA LEU A 143 -10.49 -12.95 1.44
C LEU A 143 -11.28 -14.26 1.55
N ALA A 144 -10.64 -15.40 1.29
CA ALA A 144 -11.26 -16.71 1.42
C ALA A 144 -11.63 -17.01 2.89
N ARG A 145 -10.76 -16.68 3.85
CA ARG A 145 -11.07 -16.79 5.29
C ARG A 145 -12.25 -15.91 5.69
N GLN A 146 -12.27 -14.65 5.26
CA GLN A 146 -13.38 -13.73 5.53
C GLN A 146 -14.71 -14.22 4.94
N GLN A 147 -14.68 -14.80 3.73
CA GLN A 147 -15.87 -15.39 3.12
C GLN A 147 -16.32 -16.66 3.85
N ALA A 148 -15.40 -17.51 4.29
CA ALA A 148 -15.72 -18.70 5.08
C ALA A 148 -16.30 -18.33 6.45
N GLU A 149 -15.77 -17.31 7.12
CA GLU A 149 -16.31 -16.79 8.39
C GLU A 149 -17.69 -16.16 8.20
N ALA A 150 -17.90 -15.38 7.13
CA ALA A 150 -19.21 -14.82 6.81
C ALA A 150 -20.25 -15.91 6.47
N ALA A 151 -19.84 -16.97 5.75
CA ALA A 151 -20.70 -18.11 5.44
C ALA A 151 -21.00 -18.99 6.68
N GLY A 152 -20.01 -19.20 7.56
CA GLY A 152 -20.19 -19.91 8.83
C GLY A 152 -21.11 -19.17 9.80
N ALA A 153 -21.03 -17.84 9.87
CA ALA A 153 -21.93 -17.01 10.67
C ALA A 153 -23.37 -16.96 10.09
N GLY A 154 -23.52 -17.08 8.77
CA GLY A 154 -24.82 -17.20 8.11
C GLY A 154 -25.51 -18.55 8.31
N SER A 155 -24.73 -19.63 8.40
CA SER A 155 -25.26 -21.00 8.58
C SER A 155 -25.75 -21.29 10.00
N ALA A 156 -25.24 -20.58 11.02
CA ALA A 156 -25.69 -20.77 12.41
C ALA A 156 -27.06 -20.15 12.72
N ARG A 157 -27.58 -19.28 11.84
CA ARG A 157 -28.89 -18.63 12.01
C ARG A 157 -30.05 -19.33 11.28
N GLN A 158 -29.78 -20.42 10.57
CA GLN A 158 -30.77 -21.20 9.81
C GLN A 158 -30.92 -22.65 10.28
N ALA A 159 -30.35 -23.02 11.43
CA ALA A 159 -30.49 -24.36 11.98
C ALA A 159 -31.40 -24.38 13.22
N ALA A 160 -32.72 -24.55 12.99
CA ALA A 160 -33.63 -25.48 13.67
C ALA A 160 -35.11 -24.98 13.68
N PRO A 161 -36.14 -25.84 13.79
CA PRO A 161 -36.23 -27.27 13.43
C PRO A 161 -37.48 -27.59 12.58
N GLY A 162 -37.46 -28.74 11.88
CA GLY A 162 -38.70 -29.40 11.46
C GLY A 162 -38.73 -29.86 10.01
N ALA A 163 -38.30 -31.10 9.79
CA ALA A 163 -39.01 -32.06 8.93
C ALA A 163 -38.34 -33.42 9.10
N ALA A 164 -39.06 -34.32 9.78
CA ALA A 164 -38.69 -35.71 9.95
C ALA A 164 -38.89 -36.49 8.65
N ALA A 165 -37.87 -37.30 8.33
CA ALA A 165 -37.89 -38.64 7.76
C ALA A 165 -38.74 -38.97 6.51
N ALA A 166 -38.08 -39.40 5.43
CA ALA A 166 -38.11 -40.81 4.98
C ALA A 166 -37.05 -41.08 3.87
N PRO A 167 -36.60 -42.34 3.68
CA PRO A 167 -35.28 -42.70 3.13
C PRO A 167 -35.33 -43.34 1.72
N ALA A 168 -34.23 -43.29 0.95
CA ALA A 168 -34.01 -44.21 -0.17
C ALA A 168 -32.53 -44.28 -0.61
N THR A 169 -31.89 -45.42 -0.30
CA THR A 169 -31.09 -46.29 -1.20
C THR A 169 -29.99 -45.71 -2.12
N GLY A 170 -28.76 -46.22 -1.93
CA GLY A 170 -27.95 -46.75 -3.05
C GLY A 170 -26.55 -46.14 -3.28
N PRO A 171 -25.46 -46.94 -3.20
CA PRO A 171 -24.08 -46.52 -3.52
C PRO A 171 -23.61 -47.03 -4.90
N ALA A 172 -22.81 -46.24 -5.64
CA ALA A 172 -21.93 -46.67 -6.74
C ALA A 172 -21.18 -45.41 -7.27
N ALA A 173 -19.85 -45.28 -7.22
CA ALA A 173 -18.78 -46.01 -7.90
C ALA A 173 -18.27 -45.31 -9.17
N ALA A 174 -16.93 -45.22 -9.26
CA ALA A 174 -16.11 -45.08 -10.47
C ALA A 174 -16.15 -43.74 -11.23
N ALA A 175 -15.13 -43.27 -11.96
CA ALA A 175 -13.72 -43.59 -12.16
C ALA A 175 -13.20 -42.59 -13.23
N GLY A 176 -11.87 -42.45 -13.36
CA GLY A 176 -11.21 -41.92 -14.57
C GLY A 176 -10.34 -40.68 -14.31
N LYS A 177 -9.06 -40.80 -13.92
CA LYS A 177 -7.84 -41.06 -14.72
C LYS A 177 -7.58 -40.10 -15.91
N ALA A 178 -6.61 -39.20 -15.67
CA ALA A 178 -5.34 -38.98 -16.40
C ALA A 178 -5.28 -38.77 -17.93
N GLY A 179 -4.50 -37.75 -18.34
CA GLY A 179 -3.92 -37.58 -19.68
C GLY A 179 -3.68 -36.11 -20.03
N THR A 180 -2.54 -35.49 -19.67
CA THR A 180 -1.28 -35.33 -20.44
C THR A 180 -1.26 -34.19 -21.48
N ALA A 181 -0.19 -33.38 -21.36
CA ALA A 181 0.56 -32.66 -22.40
C ALA A 181 -0.01 -31.35 -23.01
N GLY A 182 0.54 -30.24 -22.52
CA GLY A 182 1.52 -29.44 -23.27
C GLY A 182 1.05 -28.65 -24.49
N THR A 183 0.99 -27.32 -24.36
CA THR A 183 1.48 -26.40 -25.40
C THR A 183 1.74 -25.01 -24.81
N ALA A 184 3.01 -24.62 -24.79
CA ALA A 184 3.40 -23.22 -24.67
C ALA A 184 3.08 -22.48 -25.98
N PRO A 185 2.98 -21.15 -25.95
CA PRO A 185 3.68 -20.39 -26.96
C PRO A 185 4.56 -19.30 -26.33
N ALA A 186 5.84 -19.31 -26.74
CA ALA A 186 6.73 -18.18 -26.68
C ALA A 186 6.37 -17.18 -27.79
N GLY A 187 6.46 -15.88 -27.52
CA GLY A 187 6.30 -14.86 -28.57
C GLY A 187 6.01 -13.46 -28.05
N ALA A 188 7.04 -12.81 -27.51
CA ALA A 188 7.29 -11.38 -27.46
C ALA A 188 6.13 -10.42 -27.85
N ARG A 189 5.60 -9.71 -26.86
CA ARG A 189 5.28 -8.28 -27.00
C ARG A 189 5.70 -7.54 -25.74
N ALA A 190 6.56 -6.54 -25.95
CA ALA A 190 6.98 -5.55 -24.98
C ALA A 190 5.76 -4.98 -24.24
N VAL A 191 5.66 -5.25 -22.94
CA VAL A 191 4.70 -4.55 -22.09
C VAL A 191 5.39 -3.32 -21.55
N ALA A 192 5.20 -2.21 -22.27
CA ALA A 192 5.28 -0.89 -21.67
C ALA A 192 4.27 -0.82 -20.52
N LEU A 193 4.75 -0.90 -19.29
CA LEU A 193 4.00 -0.47 -18.10
C LEU A 193 4.89 0.45 -17.27
N ALA A 194 5.29 1.56 -17.88
CA ALA A 194 5.60 2.76 -17.14
C ALA A 194 4.29 3.51 -16.86
N ASP A 195 4.18 4.06 -15.66
CA ASP A 195 3.14 4.97 -15.17
C ASP A 195 1.71 4.45 -15.11
N LYS A 196 1.31 4.00 -13.91
CA LYS A 196 -0.06 4.28 -13.42
C LYS A 196 -0.26 4.32 -11.91
N GLU A 197 0.73 4.00 -11.08
CA GLU A 197 0.51 3.93 -9.62
C GLU A 197 1.19 5.03 -8.79
N ASN A 198 1.78 6.06 -9.42
CA ASN A 198 2.35 7.21 -8.69
C ASN A 198 1.53 8.50 -8.80
N ARG A 199 0.23 8.39 -9.10
CA ARG A 199 -0.71 9.52 -9.08
C ARG A 199 -1.86 9.22 -8.11
N ALA A 200 -1.59 9.35 -6.82
CA ALA A 200 -2.58 9.60 -5.77
C ALA A 200 -1.91 10.14 -4.51
#